data_AF-X1KFK5-F1
#
_entry.id   AF-X1KFK5-F1
#
_cell.length_a   1.000
_cell.length_b   1.000
_cell.length_c   1.000
_cell.angle_alpha   90.00
_cell.angle_beta   90.00
_cell.angle_gamma   90.00
#
_symmetry.space_group_name_H-M   'P 1'
#
loop_
_entity.id
_entity.type
_entity.pdbx_description
1 polymer ?
#
loop_
_entity_poly.entity_id
_entity_poly.type
_entity_poly.pdbx_seq_one_letter_code
_entity_poly.pdbx_strand_id
1 'polypeptide(L)'
;MMNSEPLALVYHEDSVKYDFGWGHPFRSDRFTSFMSLIAERGLLEDPRVSLVEPEAATERDLLLVHSREYVEDVRERAEAHEPLTGDTPLNPLVVEGGLAIVGS
;
A
#
# COMPACT_ATOMS: atom_id res chain seq x y z
N MET A 1 7.27 29.18 19.24
CA MET A 1 6.16 28.22 19.36
C MET A 1 6.09 27.49 18.03
N MET A 2 6.36 26.19 17.99
CA MET A 2 6.11 25.38 16.79
C MET A 2 4.60 25.26 16.62
N ASN A 3 4.09 25.61 15.44
CA ASN A 3 2.70 25.39 15.07
C ASN A 3 2.34 23.92 15.33
N SER A 4 1.23 23.69 16.02
CA SER A 4 0.71 22.36 16.31
C SER A 4 -0.51 22.12 15.43
N GLU A 5 -0.26 21.82 14.16
CA GLU A 5 -1.36 21.48 13.24
C GLU A 5 -1.76 20.00 13.41
N PRO A 6 -3.03 19.66 13.21
CA PRO A 6 -3.48 18.26 13.16
C PRO A 6 -2.74 17.48 12.06
N LEU A 7 -2.40 16.22 12.34
CA LEU A 7 -1.74 15.30 11.41
C LEU A 7 -2.61 14.08 11.19
N ALA A 8 -2.92 13.76 9.94
CA ALA A 8 -3.50 12.47 9.58
C ALA A 8 -2.38 11.50 9.18
N LEU A 9 -2.33 10.35 9.84
CA LEU A 9 -1.53 9.21 9.41
C LEU A 9 -2.44 8.26 8.65
N VAL A 10 -2.22 8.12 7.34
CA VAL A 10 -3.00 7.20 6.52
C VAL A 10 -2.28 5.86 6.43
N TYR A 11 -2.98 4.79 6.80
CA TYR A 11 -2.45 3.44 6.77
C TYR A 11 -3.57 2.44 6.57
N HIS A 12 -3.39 1.55 5.59
CA HIS A 12 -4.25 0.40 5.38
C HIS A 12 -3.49 -0.88 5.74
N GLU A 13 -4.09 -1.75 6.56
CA GLU A 13 -3.41 -2.98 7.02
C GLU A 13 -2.98 -3.91 5.88
N ASP A 14 -3.77 -3.96 4.80
CA ASP A 14 -3.49 -4.73 3.59
C ASP A 14 -2.29 -4.25 2.77
N SER A 15 -1.68 -3.10 3.11
CA SER A 15 -0.37 -2.73 2.55
C SER A 15 0.68 -3.83 2.75
N VAL A 16 0.53 -4.68 3.78
CA VAL A 16 1.41 -5.83 4.02
C VAL A 16 1.33 -6.92 2.96
N LYS A 17 0.26 -6.95 2.15
CA LYS A 17 0.10 -7.88 1.02
C LYS A 17 0.99 -7.48 -0.16
N TYR A 18 1.46 -6.22 -0.19
CA TYR A 18 2.41 -5.71 -1.18
C TYR A 18 3.84 -6.17 -0.86
N ASP A 19 4.09 -7.47 -1.05
CA ASP A 19 5.37 -8.14 -0.78
C ASP A 19 5.83 -8.92 -2.02
N PHE A 20 7.07 -8.68 -2.47
CA PHE A 20 7.58 -9.27 -3.72
C PHE A 20 8.30 -10.61 -3.54
N GLY A 21 8.20 -11.22 -2.36
CA GLY A 21 8.77 -12.53 -2.11
C GLY A 21 10.24 -12.51 -1.65
N TRP A 22 10.71 -13.68 -1.22
CA TRP A 22 12.00 -13.81 -0.54
C TRP A 22 13.15 -13.47 -1.50
N GLY A 23 14.17 -12.76 -1.00
CA GLY A 23 15.31 -12.31 -1.80
C GLY A 23 15.06 -11.04 -2.61
N HIS A 24 13.81 -10.57 -2.72
CA HIS A 24 13.51 -9.27 -3.32
C HIS A 24 13.74 -8.13 -2.31
N PRO A 25 14.35 -6.98 -2.70
CA PRO A 25 14.59 -5.86 -1.78
C PRO A 25 13.31 -5.13 -1.35
N PHE A 26 12.23 -5.29 -2.10
CA PHE A 26 10.90 -4.76 -1.77
C PHE A 26 10.08 -5.81 -1.00
N ARG A 27 9.86 -5.55 0.29
CA ARG A 27 9.26 -6.48 1.28
C ARG A 27 8.28 -5.74 2.17
N SER A 28 7.26 -6.44 2.67
CA SER A 28 6.17 -5.83 3.43
C SER A 28 6.46 -5.57 4.91
N ASP A 29 7.51 -6.18 5.45
CA ASP A 29 7.99 -5.96 6.82
C ASP A 29 8.26 -4.48 7.14
N ARG A 30 8.55 -3.66 6.13
CA ARG A 30 8.70 -2.21 6.28
C ARG A 30 7.43 -1.52 6.81
N PHE A 31 6.25 -1.96 6.39
CA PHE A 31 4.98 -1.33 6.76
C PHE A 31 4.67 -1.59 8.23
N THR A 32 4.76 -2.87 8.64
CA THR A 32 4.54 -3.27 10.03
C THR A 32 5.61 -2.70 10.94
N SER A 33 6.89 -2.74 10.54
CA SER A 33 7.99 -2.18 11.34
C SER A 33 7.84 -0.68 11.58
N PHE A 34 7.40 0.06 10.57
CA PHE A 34 7.12 1.50 10.72
C PHE A 34 5.97 1.74 11.69
N MET A 35 4.85 1.02 11.54
CA MET A 35 3.69 1.16 12.43
C MET A 35 4.01 0.76 13.88
N SER A 36 4.81 -0.29 14.09
CA SER A 36 5.31 -0.65 15.42
C SER A 36 6.18 0.46 16.01
N LEU A 37 7.11 1.01 15.23
CA LEU A 37 8.00 2.07 15.69
C LEU A 37 7.22 3.32 16.10
N ILE A 38 6.27 3.81 15.31
CA ILE A 38 5.52 5.02 15.66
C ILE A 38 4.65 4.82 16.91
N ALA A 39 4.09 3.62 17.10
CA ALA A 39 3.35 3.26 18.30
C ALA A 39 4.27 3.24 19.53
N GLU A 40 5.44 2.61 19.43
CA GLU A 40 6.45 2.60 20.50
C GLU A 40 6.94 4.01 20.87
N ARG A 41 6.87 4.96 19.93
CA ARG A 41 7.24 6.37 20.17
C ARG A 41 6.12 7.20 20.78
N GLY A 42 4.95 6.62 21.03
CA GLY A 42 3.82 7.33 21.62
C GLY A 42 3.11 8.28 20.64
N LEU A 43 3.37 8.15 19.33
CA LEU A 43 2.83 9.07 18.32
C LEU A 43 1.35 8.83 18.03
N LEU A 44 0.86 7.60 18.22
CA LEU A 44 -0.55 7.26 18.01
C LEU A 44 -1.44 7.75 19.16
N GLU A 45 -0.84 8.03 20.31
CA GLU A 45 -1.48 8.57 21.50
C GLU A 45 -1.48 10.11 21.54
N ASP A 46 -0.75 10.76 20.63
CA ASP A 46 -0.78 12.22 20.50
C ASP A 46 -2.15 12.66 20.00
N PRO A 47 -2.90 13.52 20.74
CA PRO A 47 -4.25 13.93 20.36
C PRO A 47 -4.31 14.75 19.05
N ARG A 48 -3.16 15.13 18.49
CA ARG A 48 -3.06 15.81 17.20
C ARG A 48 -2.94 14.83 16.04
N VAL A 49 -2.65 13.56 16.30
CA VAL A 49 -2.46 12.51 15.29
C VAL A 49 -3.74 11.68 15.21
N SER A 50 -4.30 11.58 14.02
CA SER A 50 -5.39 10.64 13.73
C SER A 50 -4.91 9.56 12.77
N LEU A 51 -5.02 8.30 13.18
CA LEU A 51 -4.88 7.17 12.27
C LEU A 51 -6.13 7.06 11.41
N VAL A 52 -5.96 7.13 10.09
CA VAL A 52 -7.04 7.05 9.11
C VAL A 52 -6.82 5.80 8.27
N GLU A 53 -7.82 4.94 8.24
CA GLU A 53 -7.85 3.79 7.34
C GLU A 53 -8.56 4.21 6.05
N PRO A 54 -7.85 4.22 4.90
CA PRO A 54 -8.43 4.60 3.62
C PRO A 54 -9.21 3.43 3.00
N GLU A 55 -10.09 3.73 2.06
CA GLU A 55 -10.64 2.69 1.17
C GLU A 55 -9.60 2.32 0.10
N ALA A 56 -9.53 1.04 -0.27
CA ALA A 56 -8.69 0.62 -1.39
C ALA A 56 -9.12 1.30 -2.69
N ALA A 57 -8.14 1.61 -3.55
CA ALA A 57 -8.41 2.25 -4.84
C ALA A 57 -9.36 1.41 -5.70
N THR A 58 -10.37 2.05 -6.27
CA THR A 58 -11.32 1.41 -7.18
C THR A 58 -10.78 1.38 -8.61
N GLU A 59 -11.36 0.54 -9.47
CA GLU A 59 -11.03 0.57 -10.91
C GLU A 59 -11.21 1.97 -11.52
N ARG A 60 -12.24 2.71 -11.08
CA ARG A 60 -12.46 4.08 -11.55
C ARG A 60 -11.28 4.98 -11.21
N ASP A 61 -10.68 4.81 -10.04
CA ASP A 61 -9.54 5.61 -9.59
C ASP A 61 -8.28 5.26 -10.41
N LEU A 62 -8.07 3.97 -10.71
CA LEU A 62 -6.96 3.53 -11.57
C LEU A 62 -7.08 4.13 -12.99
N LEU A 63 -8.30 4.18 -13.53
CA LEU A 63 -8.58 4.70 -14.87
C LEU A 63 -8.43 6.22 -15.01
N LEU A 64 -8.18 6.95 -13.91
CA LEU A 64 -7.81 8.36 -13.98
C LEU A 64 -6.44 8.57 -14.64
N VAL A 65 -5.56 7.58 -14.57
CA VAL A 65 -4.16 7.68 -15.05
C VAL A 65 -3.74 6.51 -15.94
N HIS A 66 -4.34 5.34 -15.77
CA HIS A 66 -4.01 4.14 -16.55
C HIS A 66 -5.05 3.86 -17.63
N SER A 67 -4.64 3.21 -18.72
CA SER A 67 -5.59 2.69 -19.70
C SER A 67 -6.28 1.43 -19.18
N ARG A 68 -7.47 1.15 -19.71
CA ARG A 68 -8.21 -0.07 -19.37
C ARG A 68 -7.42 -1.33 -19.71
N GLU A 69 -6.77 -1.34 -20.87
CA GLU A 69 -5.97 -2.47 -21.35
C GLU A 69 -4.81 -2.78 -20.40
N TYR A 70 -4.16 -1.76 -19.83
CA TYR A 70 -3.09 -1.98 -18.85
C TYR A 70 -3.62 -2.56 -17.53
N VAL A 71 -4.75 -2.04 -17.03
CA VAL A 71 -5.36 -2.55 -15.79
C VAL A 71 -5.79 -4.02 -15.96
N GLU A 72 -6.32 -4.37 -17.13
CA GLU A 72 -6.70 -5.74 -17.46
C GLU A 72 -5.47 -6.66 -17.60
N ASP A 73 -4.40 -6.25 -18.30
CA ASP A 73 -3.15 -7.03 -18.42
C ASP A 73 -2.51 -7.30 -17.05
N VAL A 74 -2.46 -6.30 -16.16
CA VAL A 74 -1.94 -6.50 -14.79
C VAL A 74 -2.77 -7.52 -14.02
N ARG A 75 -4.11 -7.45 -14.12
CA ARG A 75 -5.00 -8.40 -13.44
C ARG A 75 -4.83 -9.81 -13.98
N GLU A 76 -4.80 -9.99 -15.29
CA GLU A 76 -4.64 -11.29 -15.94
C GLU A 76 -3.29 -11.93 -15.59
N ARG A 77 -2.20 -11.16 -15.65
CA ARG A 77 -0.86 -11.62 -15.24
C ARG A 77 -0.81 -11.99 -13.77
N ALA A 78 -1.43 -11.20 -12.89
CA ALA A 78 -1.49 -11.48 -11.47
C ALA A 78 -2.19 -12.81 -11.18
N GLU A 79 -3.34 -13.08 -11.80
CA GLU A 79 -4.03 -14.37 -11.68
C GLU A 79 -3.14 -15.54 -12.17
N ALA A 80 -2.45 -15.33 -13.29
CA ALA A 80 -1.50 -16.30 -13.83
C ALA A 80 -0.18 -16.43 -13.04
N HIS A 81 0.05 -15.60 -12.03
CA HIS A 81 1.33 -15.46 -11.31
C HIS A 81 2.51 -15.16 -12.24
N GLU A 82 2.22 -14.44 -13.33
CA GLU A 82 3.22 -14.00 -14.30
C GLU A 82 3.73 -12.60 -13.91
N PRO A 83 5.04 -12.38 -13.92
CA PRO A 83 5.58 -11.06 -13.60
C PRO A 83 5.19 -10.02 -14.67
N LEU A 84 5.03 -8.77 -14.23
CA LEU A 84 4.94 -7.64 -15.16
C LEU A 84 6.29 -7.41 -15.85
N THR A 85 7.37 -7.49 -15.07
CA THR A 85 8.77 -7.46 -15.52
C THR A 85 9.62 -8.34 -14.61
N GLY A 86 10.89 -8.59 -14.97
CA GLY A 86 11.80 -9.39 -14.12
C GLY A 86 11.99 -8.87 -12.69
N ASP A 87 11.72 -7.59 -12.42
CA ASP A 87 11.82 -6.93 -11.11
C ASP A 87 10.44 -6.69 -10.46
N THR A 88 9.35 -7.01 -11.16
CA THR A 88 7.97 -6.74 -10.72
C THR A 88 7.16 -8.02 -10.78
N PRO A 89 7.30 -8.91 -9.77
CA PRO A 89 6.43 -10.06 -9.65
C PRO A 89 4.98 -9.60 -9.44
N LEU A 90 4.04 -10.33 -10.04
CA LEU A 90 2.61 -10.15 -9.79
C LEU A 90 2.02 -11.45 -9.26
N ASN A 91 1.08 -11.27 -8.35
CA ASN A 91 0.12 -12.26 -7.87
C ASN A 91 -1.09 -11.48 -7.32
N PRO A 92 -2.22 -12.13 -7.00
CA PRO A 92 -3.41 -11.43 -6.56
C PRO A 92 -3.20 -10.59 -5.27
N LEU A 93 -2.37 -11.05 -4.35
CA LEU A 93 -2.06 -10.33 -3.10
C LEU A 93 -1.25 -9.06 -3.35
N VAL A 94 -0.30 -9.09 -4.30
CA VAL A 94 0.46 -7.90 -4.70
C VAL A 94 -0.47 -6.87 -5.35
N VAL A 95 -1.44 -7.29 -6.16
CA VAL A 95 -2.43 -6.35 -6.69
C VAL A 95 -3.28 -5.77 -5.57
N GLU A 96 -3.81 -6.60 -4.68
CA GLU A 96 -4.62 -6.19 -3.53
C GLU A 96 -3.90 -5.19 -2.62
N GLY A 97 -2.64 -5.49 -2.24
CA GLY A 97 -1.83 -4.57 -1.43
C GLY A 97 -1.49 -3.28 -2.18
N GLY A 98 -1.31 -3.34 -3.50
CA GLY A 98 -1.13 -2.16 -4.34
C GLY A 98 -2.37 -1.25 -4.33
N LEU A 99 -3.57 -1.82 -4.39
CA LEU A 99 -4.83 -1.06 -4.30
C LEU A 99 -4.99 -0.37 -2.94
N ALA A 100 -4.63 -1.07 -1.86
CA ALA A 100 -4.64 -0.52 -0.50
C ALA A 100 -3.66 0.67 -0.36
N ILE A 101 -2.47 0.56 -0.96
CA ILE A 101 -1.47 1.66 -0.98
C ILE A 101 -1.96 2.85 -1.80
N VAL A 102 -2.53 2.63 -2.99
CA VAL A 102 -2.97 3.72 -3.88
C VAL A 102 -4.21 4.43 -3.35
N GLY A 103 -5.05 3.75 -2.57
CA GLY A 103 -6.21 4.35 -1.93
C GLY A 103 -5.88 5.30 -0.77
N SER A 104 -4.64 5.24 -0.26
CA SER A 104 -4.14 6.04 0.87
C SER A 104 -3.87 7.51 0.52
#